data_AF-A0A1C0V7J7-F1
#
_entry.id   AF-A0A1C0V7J7-F1
#
_cell.length_a   1.000
_cell.length_b   1.000
_cell.length_c   1.000
_cell.angle_alpha   90.00
_cell.angle_beta   90.00
_cell.angle_gamma   90.00
#
_symmetry.space_group_name_H-M   'P 1'
#
loop_
_entity.id
_entity.type
_entity.pdbx_description
1 polymer ?
#
loop_
_entity_poly.entity_id
_entity_poly.type
_entity_poly.pdbx_seq_one_letter_code
_entity_poly.pdbx_strand_id
1 'polypeptide(L)'
;MKRFVSWAIALVAAWLSFAGAAHAADVANGAKIFSANCAACHAGGRNVVMADKTLKKDALEKYGMNSIEAIVKQVTNGKGAMPAFKGKLTADGIQDVASFVLSKSEAGW
;
A
#
# COMPACT_ATOMS: atom_id res chain seq x y z
N MET A 1 21.95 -24.88 -38.79
CA MET A 1 21.32 -23.54 -38.70
C MET A 1 19.92 -23.56 -38.07
N LYS A 2 18.99 -24.45 -38.48
CA LYS A 2 17.62 -24.51 -37.91
C LYS A 2 17.55 -24.85 -36.41
N ARG A 3 18.47 -25.68 -35.90
CA ARG A 3 18.51 -26.11 -34.49
C ARG A 3 19.01 -25.02 -33.52
N PHE A 4 19.84 -24.09 -34.00
CA PHE A 4 20.34 -22.96 -33.22
C PHE A 4 19.29 -21.86 -33.06
N VAL A 5 18.44 -21.67 -34.08
CA VAL A 5 17.28 -20.76 -34.02
C VAL A 5 16.24 -21.25 -33.00
N SER A 6 16.00 -22.56 -32.90
CA SER A 6 15.07 -23.13 -31.92
C SER A 6 15.52 -22.97 -30.46
N TRP A 7 16.83 -22.95 -30.19
CA TRP A 7 17.36 -22.73 -28.83
C TRP A 7 17.32 -21.25 -28.43
N ALA A 8 17.53 -20.33 -29.38
CA ALA A 8 17.38 -18.90 -29.13
C ALA A 8 15.93 -18.51 -28.77
N ILE A 9 14.94 -19.15 -29.39
CA ILE A 9 13.51 -18.91 -29.10
C ILE A 9 13.11 -19.43 -27.71
N ALA A 10 13.63 -20.59 -27.30
CA ALA A 10 13.34 -21.16 -25.98
C ALA A 10 13.92 -20.32 -24.82
N LEU A 11 15.09 -19.69 -25.02
CA LEU A 11 15.73 -18.83 -24.02
C LEU A 11 14.99 -17.51 -23.82
N VAL A 12 14.41 -16.92 -24.87
CA VAL A 12 13.59 -15.70 -24.78
C VAL A 12 12.27 -15.98 -24.05
N ALA A 13 11.64 -17.13 -24.28
CA ALA A 13 10.40 -17.50 -23.60
C ALA A 13 10.57 -17.70 -22.09
N ALA A 14 11.73 -18.20 -21.65
CA ALA A 14 12.05 -18.38 -20.23
C ALA A 14 12.29 -17.06 -19.47
N TRP A 15 12.63 -15.96 -20.16
CA TRP A 15 12.85 -14.65 -19.54
C TRP A 15 11.54 -13.90 -19.26
N LEU A 16 10.46 -14.20 -19.99
CA LEU A 16 9.13 -13.59 -19.79
C LEU A 16 8.38 -14.12 -18.56
N SER A 17 8.83 -15.24 -17.98
CA SER A 17 8.16 -15.89 -16.84
C SER A 17 8.59 -15.36 -15.47
N PHE A 18 9.58 -14.46 -15.40
CA PHE A 18 10.02 -13.82 -14.15
C PHE A 18 9.49 -12.38 -13.99
N ALA A 19 8.41 -12.02 -14.70
CA ALA A 19 7.61 -10.88 -14.30
C ALA A 19 6.86 -11.27 -13.02
N GLY A 20 7.40 -10.88 -11.85
CA GLY A 20 6.74 -11.08 -10.56
C GLY A 20 5.30 -10.59 -10.64
N ALA A 21 4.35 -11.44 -10.26
CA ALA A 21 2.94 -11.11 -10.28
C ALA A 21 2.71 -9.84 -9.48
N ALA A 22 2.28 -8.76 -10.14
CA ALA A 22 1.80 -7.57 -9.48
C ALA A 22 0.51 -7.96 -8.75
N HIS A 23 0.59 -8.14 -7.43
CA HIS A 23 -0.59 -8.43 -6.62
C HIS A 23 -1.47 -7.17 -6.59
N ALA A 24 -2.69 -7.28 -7.13
CA ALA A 24 -3.68 -6.23 -6.96
C ALA A 24 -4.04 -6.10 -5.47
N ALA A 25 -4.09 -4.88 -4.96
CA ALA A 25 -4.43 -4.63 -3.57
C ALA A 25 -5.87 -5.05 -3.26
N ASP A 26 -6.07 -5.73 -2.13
CA ASP A 26 -7.38 -6.13 -1.61
C ASP A 26 -7.90 -5.06 -0.63
N VAL A 27 -8.75 -4.16 -1.14
CA VAL A 27 -9.35 -3.09 -0.33
C VAL A 27 -10.22 -3.63 0.80
N ALA A 28 -10.85 -4.80 0.64
CA ALA A 28 -11.69 -5.40 1.68
C ALA A 28 -10.82 -5.96 2.82
N ASN A 29 -9.67 -6.56 2.51
CA ASN A 29 -8.68 -6.91 3.51
C ASN A 29 -8.09 -5.66 4.18
N GLY A 30 -7.79 -4.63 3.39
CA GLY A 30 -7.32 -3.33 3.89
C GLY A 30 -8.26 -2.70 4.92
N ALA A 31 -9.58 -2.83 4.72
CA ALA A 31 -10.59 -2.39 5.68
C ALA A 31 -10.51 -3.14 7.02
N LYS A 32 -10.30 -4.47 6.97
CA LYS A 32 -10.14 -5.30 8.18
C LYS A 32 -8.88 -4.92 8.95
N ILE A 33 -7.77 -4.75 8.24
CA ILE A 33 -6.49 -4.31 8.81
C ILE A 33 -6.65 -2.93 9.44
N PHE A 34 -7.29 -1.99 8.73
CA PHE A 34 -7.53 -0.64 9.24
C PHE A 34 -8.33 -0.66 10.54
N SER A 35 -9.42 -1.43 10.60
CA SER A 35 -10.25 -1.57 11.79
C SER A 35 -9.43 -2.09 12.98
N ALA A 36 -8.63 -3.13 12.77
CA ALA A 36 -7.86 -3.78 13.83
C ALA A 36 -6.63 -2.96 14.29
N ASN A 37 -6.03 -2.13 13.44
CA ASN A 37 -4.71 -1.56 13.69
C ASN A 37 -4.65 -0.02 13.65
N CYS A 38 -5.56 0.62 12.90
CA CYS A 38 -5.45 2.05 12.57
C CYS A 38 -6.57 2.89 13.19
N ALA A 39 -7.76 2.30 13.35
CA ALA A 39 -8.97 3.01 13.76
C ALA A 39 -8.86 3.66 15.15
N ALA A 40 -8.04 3.10 16.05
CA ALA A 40 -7.80 3.68 17.37
C ALA A 40 -7.36 5.16 17.30
N CYS A 41 -6.57 5.52 16.29
CA CYS A 41 -6.15 6.90 16.07
C CYS A 41 -6.88 7.58 14.92
N HIS A 42 -7.31 6.80 13.92
CA HIS A 42 -7.76 7.30 12.62
C HIS A 42 -9.22 7.03 12.25
N ALA A 43 -10.05 6.58 13.19
CA ALA A 43 -11.48 6.33 12.94
C ALA A 43 -12.18 7.54 12.29
N GLY A 44 -12.91 7.33 11.19
CA GLY A 44 -13.56 8.40 10.42
C GLY A 44 -12.57 9.33 9.71
N GLY A 45 -11.39 8.83 9.37
CA GLY A 45 -10.34 9.60 8.71
C GLY A 45 -9.68 10.67 9.58
N ARG A 46 -10.00 10.77 10.88
CA ARG A 46 -9.41 11.77 11.79
C ARG A 46 -7.99 11.42 12.21
N ASN A 47 -7.40 12.21 13.09
CA ASN A 47 -6.19 11.84 13.80
C ASN A 47 -6.26 12.40 15.23
N VAL A 48 -6.42 11.52 16.21
CA VAL A 48 -6.58 11.91 17.63
C VAL A 48 -5.29 12.41 18.28
N VAL A 49 -4.14 12.14 17.67
CA VAL A 49 -2.82 12.53 18.20
C VAL A 49 -2.35 13.84 17.57
N MET A 50 -2.60 14.02 16.27
CA MET A 50 -2.23 15.19 15.50
C MET A 50 -3.40 15.67 14.64
N ALA A 51 -4.22 16.58 15.18
CA ALA A 51 -5.49 16.99 14.58
C ALA A 51 -5.38 17.42 13.10
N ASP A 52 -4.31 18.12 12.72
CA ASP A 52 -4.12 18.62 11.35
C ASP A 52 -3.71 17.52 10.35
N LYS A 53 -3.19 16.37 10.82
CA LYS A 53 -2.68 15.28 9.99
C LYS A 53 -3.70 14.15 9.88
N THR A 54 -4.88 14.49 9.37
CA THR A 54 -5.97 13.55 9.10
C THR A 54 -5.66 12.69 7.86
N LEU A 55 -6.52 11.70 7.59
CA LEU A 55 -6.48 10.89 6.37
C LEU A 55 -7.36 11.45 5.24
N LYS A 56 -7.96 12.64 5.44
CA LYS A 56 -8.76 13.31 4.42
C LYS A 56 -7.90 13.78 3.25
N LYS A 57 -8.51 13.87 2.07
CA LYS A 57 -7.81 14.14 0.81
C LYS A 57 -6.97 15.42 0.84
N ASP A 58 -7.54 16.52 1.34
CA ASP A 58 -6.86 17.81 1.47
C ASP A 58 -5.62 17.73 2.37
N ALA A 59 -5.71 17.03 3.51
CA ALA A 59 -4.58 16.83 4.40
C ALA A 59 -3.52 15.92 3.76
N LEU A 60 -3.92 14.80 3.14
CA LEU A 60 -3.00 13.91 2.46
C LEU A 60 -2.25 14.63 1.33
N GLU A 61 -2.92 15.45 0.52
CA GLU A 61 -2.29 16.26 -0.53
C GLU A 61 -1.32 17.27 0.07
N LYS A 62 -1.75 18.05 1.07
CA LYS A 62 -0.94 19.07 1.75
C LYS A 62 0.35 18.50 2.33
N TYR A 63 0.32 17.27 2.84
CA TYR A 63 1.47 16.63 3.49
C TYR A 63 2.20 15.62 2.59
N GLY A 64 1.88 15.56 1.29
CA GLY A 64 2.55 14.67 0.33
C GLY A 64 2.30 13.17 0.60
N MET A 65 1.15 12.84 1.19
CA MET A 65 0.72 11.49 1.55
C MET A 65 -0.38 10.94 0.63
N ASN A 66 -0.82 11.69 -0.39
CA ASN A 66 -1.87 11.26 -1.33
C ASN A 66 -1.35 10.27 -2.40
N SER A 67 -0.63 9.23 -1.99
CA SER A 67 -0.17 8.15 -2.86
C SER A 67 0.04 6.85 -2.07
N ILE A 68 -0.13 5.70 -2.75
CA ILE A 68 0.03 4.38 -2.11
C ILE A 68 1.45 4.26 -1.57
N GLU A 69 2.45 4.64 -2.37
CA GLU A 69 3.86 4.57 -1.98
C GLU A 69 4.15 5.36 -0.70
N ALA A 70 3.65 6.60 -0.59
CA ALA A 70 3.88 7.43 0.59
C ALA A 70 3.26 6.79 1.85
N ILE A 71 2.02 6.28 1.73
CA ILE A 71 1.32 5.63 2.84
C ILE A 71 2.00 4.32 3.22
N VAL A 72 2.34 3.47 2.26
CA VAL A 72 3.08 2.21 2.48
C VAL A 72 4.39 2.51 3.23
N LYS A 73 5.15 3.52 2.78
CA LYS A 73 6.41 3.90 3.42
C LYS A 73 6.20 4.33 4.88
N GLN A 74 5.18 5.13 5.17
CA GLN A 74 4.92 5.60 6.53
C GLN A 74 4.33 4.52 7.42
N VAL A 75 3.42 3.68 6.93
CA VAL A 75 2.90 2.53 7.69
C VAL A 75 4.02 1.54 8.00
N THR A 76 4.89 1.27 7.04
CA THR A 76 6.04 0.37 7.23
C THR A 76 6.98 0.88 8.32
N ASN A 77 7.38 2.15 8.25
CA ASN A 77 8.48 2.68 9.05
C ASN A 77 8.03 3.51 10.28
N GLY A 78 6.75 3.83 10.38
CA GLY A 78 6.23 4.78 11.36
C GLY A 78 6.70 6.22 11.09
N LYS A 79 6.20 7.16 11.89
CA LYS A 79 6.66 8.56 11.93
C LYS A 79 6.21 9.24 13.20
N GLY A 80 7.16 9.63 14.06
CA GLY A 80 6.86 10.28 15.34
C GLY A 80 5.98 9.36 16.21
N ALA A 81 4.79 9.83 16.58
CA ALA A 81 3.84 9.06 17.39
C ALA A 81 3.14 7.91 16.64
N MET A 82 3.16 7.90 15.30
CA MET A 82 2.61 6.79 14.52
C MET A 82 3.60 5.61 14.55
N PRO A 83 3.22 4.43 15.09
CA PRO A 83 4.11 3.29 15.20
C PRO A 83 4.45 2.69 13.83
N ALA A 84 5.60 2.02 13.76
CA ALA A 84 5.98 1.21 12.61
C ALA A 84 5.24 -0.13 12.61
N PHE A 85 4.76 -0.57 11.44
CA PHE A 85 4.08 -1.86 11.27
C PHE A 85 4.93 -2.91 10.55
N LYS A 86 6.17 -2.58 10.14
CA LYS A 86 7.12 -3.58 9.64
C LYS A 86 7.29 -4.71 10.67
N GLY A 87 7.12 -5.95 10.22
CA GLY A 87 7.18 -7.15 11.08
C GLY A 87 5.91 -7.41 11.91
N LYS A 88 4.92 -6.52 11.88
CA LYS A 88 3.58 -6.74 12.45
C LYS A 88 2.54 -7.07 11.37
N LEU A 89 2.69 -6.44 10.20
CA LEU A 89 1.89 -6.70 9.01
C LEU A 89 2.80 -7.24 7.89
N THR A 90 2.21 -8.03 6.99
CA THR A 90 2.87 -8.45 5.74
C THR A 90 2.98 -7.25 4.79
N ALA A 91 3.88 -7.34 3.80
CA ALA A 91 4.00 -6.30 2.78
C ALA A 91 2.67 -6.08 2.04
N ASP A 92 1.99 -7.17 1.66
CA ASP A 92 0.68 -7.12 1.02
C ASP A 92 -0.38 -6.49 1.93
N GLY A 93 -0.39 -6.83 3.23
CA GLY A 93 -1.30 -6.22 4.18
C GLY A 93 -1.09 -4.70 4.35
N ILE A 94 0.16 -4.24 4.24
CA ILE A 94 0.49 -2.81 4.23
C ILE A 94 0.00 -2.15 2.92
N GLN A 95 0.18 -2.81 1.79
CA GLN A 95 -0.35 -2.36 0.49
C GLN A 95 -1.88 -2.25 0.50
N ASP A 96 -2.56 -3.24 1.07
CA ASP A 96 -4.01 -3.31 1.18
C ASP A 96 -4.56 -2.16 2.03
N VAL A 97 -3.99 -1.93 3.22
CA VAL A 97 -4.46 -0.83 4.08
C VAL A 97 -4.14 0.54 3.49
N ALA A 98 -3.01 0.69 2.79
CA ALA A 98 -2.71 1.93 2.06
C ALA A 98 -3.74 2.21 0.96
N SER A 99 -4.13 1.17 0.22
CA SER A 99 -5.14 1.27 -0.84
C SER A 99 -6.53 1.58 -0.28
N PHE A 100 -6.90 0.95 0.84
CA PHE A 100 -8.13 1.27 1.56
C PHE A 100 -8.16 2.72 2.03
N VAL A 101 -7.06 3.23 2.60
CA VAL A 101 -6.95 4.61 3.08
C VAL A 101 -7.17 5.62 1.95
N LEU A 102 -6.56 5.41 0.78
CA LEU A 102 -6.77 6.31 -0.36
C LEU A 102 -8.18 6.22 -0.92
N SER A 103 -8.71 5.00 -1.09
CA SER A 103 -10.09 4.82 -1.56
C SER A 103 -11.09 5.55 -0.66
N LYS A 104 -10.90 5.48 0.66
CA LYS A 104 -11.74 6.22 1.62
C LYS A 104 -11.51 7.72 1.57
N SER A 105 -10.27 8.17 1.40
CA SER A 105 -9.93 9.58 1.23
C SER A 105 -10.62 10.19 0.01
N GLU A 106 -10.60 9.50 -1.13
CA GLU A 106 -11.28 9.91 -2.35
C GLU A 106 -12.80 9.97 -2.19
N ALA A 107 -13.37 9.05 -1.39
CA ALA A 107 -14.78 9.04 -1.04
C ALA A 107 -15.17 10.04 0.06
N GLY A 108 -14.22 10.79 0.63
CA GLY A 108 -14.47 11.82 1.65
C GLY A 108 -14.41 11.35 3.10
N TRP A 109 -14.01 10.10 3.35
CA TRP A 109 -14.02 9.38 4.64
C TRP A 109 -15.38 9.29 5.34
#